data_AF-A0A4R1YJJ1-F1
#
_entry.id   AF-A0A4R1YJJ1-F1
#
_cell.length_a   1.000
_cell.length_b   1.000
_cell.length_c   1.000
_cell.angle_alpha   90.00
_cell.angle_beta   90.00
_cell.angle_gamma   90.00
#
_symmetry.space_group_name_H-M   'P 1'
#
loop_
_entity.id
_entity.type
_entity.pdbx_description
1 polymer ?
#
loop_
_entity_poly.entity_id
_entity_poly.type
_entity_poly.pdbx_seq_one_letter_code
_entity_poly.pdbx_strand_id
1 'polypeptide(L)' 'MKLTSVEAIYLRWISQGRSLAEIARIEQQPAEEIRQKLDAVCQRLGVTSIIEAVEKAKSSSII' A
#
# COMPACT_ATOMS: atom_id res chain seq x y z
N MET A 1 15.60 0.51 -2.33
CA MET A 1 14.62 0.32 -1.23
C MET A 1 13.70 -0.82 -1.61
N LYS A 2 13.62 -1.90 -0.81
CA LYS A 2 12.74 -3.04 -1.12
C LYS A 2 11.47 -2.93 -0.28
N LEU A 3 10.35 -2.67 -0.95
CA LEU A 3 9.03 -2.98 -0.41
C LEU A 3 8.96 -4.49 -0.17
N THR A 4 8.36 -4.88 0.95
CA THR A 4 8.03 -6.28 1.18
C THR A 4 6.92 -6.70 0.21
N SER A 5 6.86 -8.00 -0.13
CA SER A 5 5.86 -8.52 -1.07
C SER A 5 4.43 -8.16 -0.65
N VAL A 6 4.18 -8.12 0.66
CA VAL A 6 2.88 -7.79 1.25
C VAL A 6 2.52 -6.31 1.09
N GLU A 7 3.46 -5.40 1.34
CA GLU A 7 3.24 -3.96 1.14
C GLU A 7 2.95 -3.63 -0.34
N ALA A 8 3.66 -4.29 -1.26
CA ALA A 8 3.43 -4.15 -2.70
C ALA A 8 2.03 -4.66 -3.11
N ILE A 9 1.54 -5.74 -2.51
CA ILE A 9 0.19 -6.26 -2.75
C ILE A 9 -0.86 -5.24 -2.33
N TYR A 10 -0.74 -4.63 -1.14
CA TYR A 10 -1.73 -3.62 -0.71
C TYR A 10 -1.72 -2.39 -1.62
N LEU A 11 -0.54 -1.88 -1.98
CA LEU A 11 -0.44 -0.76 -2.92
C LEU A 11 -1.04 -1.12 -4.29
N ARG A 12 -0.86 -2.37 -4.76
CA ARG A 12 -1.47 -2.85 -5.99
C ARG A 12 -3.00 -2.88 -5.91
N TRP A 13 -3.57 -3.35 -4.80
CA TRP A 13 -5.02 -3.33 -4.61
C TRP A 13 -5.57 -1.90 -4.60
N ILE A 14 -4.90 -0.97 -3.91
CA ILE A 14 -5.29 0.45 -3.90
C ILE A 14 -5.16 1.07 -5.28
N SER A 15 -4.11 0.73 -6.02
CA SER A 15 -3.92 1.11 -7.43
C SER A 15 -5.08 0.69 -8.33
N GLN A 16 -5.75 -0.42 -8.00
CA GLN A 16 -6.92 -0.94 -8.70
C GLN A 16 -8.25 -0.33 -8.21
N GLY A 17 -8.19 0.64 -7.29
CA GLY A 17 -9.36 1.32 -6.75
C GLY A 17 -10.03 0.58 -5.57
N ARG A 18 -9.36 -0.41 -4.98
CA ARG A 18 -9.90 -1.10 -3.79
C ARG A 18 -9.75 -0.25 -2.53
N SER A 19 -10.77 -0.29 -1.70
CA SER A 19 -10.77 0.36 -0.38
C SER A 19 -10.02 -0.48 0.65
N LEU A 20 -9.47 0.15 1.69
CA LEU A 20 -8.82 -0.56 2.80
C LEU A 20 -9.70 -1.63 3.44
N ALA A 21 -11.02 -1.39 3.52
CA ALA A 21 -11.98 -2.36 4.04
C ALA A 21 -12.12 -3.60 3.14
N GLU A 22 -12.02 -3.45 1.83
CA GLU A 22 -12.04 -4.58 0.90
C GLU A 22 -10.74 -5.37 1.00
N ILE A 23 -9.60 -4.68 1.06
CA ILE A 23 -8.28 -5.30 1.21
C ILE A 23 -8.22 -6.07 2.54
N ALA A 24 -8.74 -5.50 3.62
CA ALA A 24 -8.88 -6.16 4.92
C ALA A 24 -9.66 -7.47 4.83
N ARG A 25 -10.74 -7.51 4.05
CA ARG A 25 -11.51 -8.74 3.82
C ARG A 25 -10.75 -9.77 2.97
N ILE A 26 -10.05 -9.32 1.93
CA ILE A 26 -9.28 -10.20 1.02
C ILE A 26 -8.10 -10.84 1.77
N GLU A 27 -7.35 -10.03 2.51
CA GLU A 27 -6.12 -10.42 3.20
C GLU A 27 -6.40 -11.02 4.57
N GLN A 28 -7.67 -11.02 5.02
CA GLN A 28 -8.11 -11.46 6.34
C GLN A 28 -7.35 -10.77 7.49
N GLN A 29 -7.03 -9.49 7.29
CA GLN A 29 -6.29 -8.69 8.26
C GLN A 29 -7.08 -7.44 8.67
N PRO A 30 -6.84 -6.91 9.88
CA PRO A 30 -7.47 -5.67 10.31
C PRO A 30 -7.10 -4.52 9.37
N ALA A 31 -8.09 -3.70 8.99
CA ALA A 31 -7.85 -2.52 8.17
C ALA A 31 -6.84 -1.56 8.82
N GLU A 32 -6.78 -1.54 10.16
CA GLU A 32 -5.80 -0.74 10.91
C GLU A 32 -4.36 -1.24 10.73
N GLU A 33 -4.12 -2.55 10.73
CA GLU A 33 -2.79 -3.11 10.47
C GLU A 33 -2.34 -2.81 9.03
N ILE A 34 -3.26 -2.95 8.06
CA ILE A 34 -2.98 -2.61 6.67
C ILE A 34 -2.65 -1.12 6.55
N ARG A 35 -3.41 -0.25 7.24
CA ARG A 35 -3.16 1.19 7.26
C ARG A 35 -1.81 1.52 7.88
N GLN A 36 -1.43 0.89 8.99
CA GLN A 36 -0.12 1.07 9.62
C GLN A 36 1.03 0.67 8.69
N LYS A 37 0.89 -0.46 7.98
CA LYS A 37 1.88 -0.90 6.99
C LYS A 37 2.00 0.09 5.83
N LEU A 38 0.87 0.57 5.31
CA LEU A 38 0.85 1.58 4.24
C LEU A 38 1.41 2.93 4.69
N ASP A 39 1.19 3.33 5.94
CA ASP A 39 1.78 4.54 6.52
C ASP A 39 3.30 4.41 6.62
N ALA A 40 3.79 3.28 7.13
CA ALA A 40 5.21 2.97 7.16
C ALA A 40 5.83 2.98 5.75
N VAL A 41 5.11 2.48 4.75
CA VAL A 41 5.50 2.58 3.34
C VAL A 41 5.56 4.04 2.86
N CYS A 42 4.58 4.86 3.21
CA CYS A 42 4.57 6.28 2.86
C CYS A 42 5.80 6.99 3.45
N GLN A 43 6.09 6.76 4.73
CA GLN A 43 7.28 7.30 5.40
C GLN A 43 8.57 6.84 4.73
N ARG A 44 8.68 5.55 4.38
CA ARG A 44 9.85 4.99 3.68
C ARG A 44 10.02 5.54 2.27
N LEU A 45 8.93 5.82 1.57
CA LEU A 45 8.91 6.43 0.25
C LEU A 45 9.06 7.96 0.30
N GLY A 46 9.01 8.58 1.48
CA GLY A 46 9.07 10.02 1.66
C GLY A 46 7.86 10.73 1.04
N VAL A 47 6.67 10.14 1.14
CA VAL A 47 5.41 10.69 0.65
C VAL A 47 4.42 10.84 1.80
N THR A 48 3.43 11.70 1.62
CA THR A 48 2.46 12.04 2.68
C THR A 48 1.13 11.32 2.53
N SER A 49 0.86 10.81 1.34
CA SER A 49 -0.40 10.12 1.02
C SER A 49 -0.16 8.72 0.45
N ILE A 50 -1.07 7.80 0.78
CA ILE A 50 -1.07 6.44 0.21
C ILE A 50 -1.22 6.50 -1.32
N ILE A 51 -1.95 7.48 -1.84
CA ILE A 51 -2.09 7.69 -3.29
C ILE A 51 -0.73 8.06 -3.92
N GLU A 52 0.01 8.99 -3.32
CA GLU A 52 1.37 9.33 -3.75
C GLU A 52 2.30 8.11 -3.67
N ALA A 53 2.17 7.29 -2.62
CA ALA A 53 2.94 6.05 -2.48
C ALA A 53 2.64 5.07 -3.61
N VAL A 54 1.38 4.96 -4.02
CA VAL A 54 0.95 4.13 -5.16
C VAL A 54 1.50 4.67 -6.47
N GLU A 55 1.42 5.98 -6.73
CA GLU A 55 1.95 6.60 -7.94
C GLU A 55 3.47 6.44 -8.05
N LYS A 56 4.18 6.59 -6.92
CA LYS A 56 5.63 6.41 -6.83
C LYS A 56 6.02 4.94 -7.01
N ALA A 57 5.23 4.01 -6.47
CA ALA A 57 5.43 2.58 -6.66
C ALA A 57 5.18 2.14 -8.11
N LYS A 58 4.15 2.68 -8.78
CA LYS A 58 3.90 2.48 -10.22
C LYS A 58 5.06 3.01 -11.06
N SER A 59 5.47 4.25 -10.80
CA SER A 59 6.55 4.92 -11.55
C SER A 59 7.90 4.22 -11.37
N SER A 60 8.09 3.53 -10.24
CA SER A 60 9.31 2.77 -9.93
C SER A 60 9.24 1.29 -10.37
N SER A 61 8.20 0.88 -11.10
CA SER A 61 7.92 -0.52 -11.48
C SER A 61 7.93 -1.51 -10.30
N ILE A 62 7.48 -1.07 -9.12
CA ILE A 62 7.43 -1.93 -7.92
C ILE A 62 6.09 -2.69 -7.84
N ILE A 63 5.02 -2.15 -8.46
CA ILE A 63 3.68 -2.75 -8.48
C ILE A 63 3.08 -2.85 -9.87
#